data_AF-A0A1R1Y8C3-F1
#
_entry.id   AF-A0A1R1Y8C3-F1
#
_cell.length_a   1.000
_cell.length_b   1.000
_cell.length_c   1.000
_cell.angle_alpha   90.00
_cell.angle_beta   90.00
_cell.angle_gamma   90.00
#
_symmetry.space_group_name_H-M   'P 1'
#
loop_
_entity.id
_entity.type
_entity.pdbx_description
1 polymer ?
#
loop_
_entity_poly.entity_id
_entity_poly.type
_entity_poly.pdbx_seq_one_letter_code
_entity_poly.pdbx_strand_id
1 'polypeptide(L)'
;MFLHNRNTGTDFVTMIKQNRHRFTSGVVHSFTGSLEEMLELVNLDLYIGINGCSLKTEDNLAVAKQIPENRLMIETDCPYCDIKKTHASYKYLHMPPQPHVDPREHSGSHGSNDATSNAPKNVNTDDTVVSDEMWLNPPSKLKNKYQPGLMVKGRNEPFTIRQVLRVLANIRNQDETQLAHIVYENTKRVFFPLSLQNSST
;
A
#
# COMPACT_ATOMS: atom_id res chain seq x y z
N MET A 1 5.93 7.22 17.36
CA MET A 1 5.08 8.40 17.11
C MET A 1 4.31 8.23 15.80
N PHE A 2 3.11 8.80 15.72
CA PHE A 2 2.32 8.92 14.50
C PHE A 2 2.25 10.42 14.16
N LEU A 3 2.99 10.83 13.12
CA LEU A 3 3.32 12.24 12.87
C LEU A 3 2.58 12.76 11.64
N HIS A 4 1.94 13.92 11.77
CA HIS A 4 1.27 14.60 10.67
C HIS A 4 2.17 15.71 10.12
N ASN A 5 2.32 15.77 8.79
CA ASN A 5 2.97 16.90 8.13
C ASN A 5 2.22 17.32 6.87
N ARG A 6 1.93 18.63 6.73
CA ARG A 6 1.34 19.23 5.54
C ARG A 6 1.61 20.72 5.49
N ASN A 7 2.24 21.18 4.41
CA ASN A 7 2.47 22.62 4.12
C ASN A 7 3.11 23.41 5.27
N THR A 8 4.01 22.78 6.03
CA THR A 8 4.72 23.44 7.15
C THR A 8 6.03 24.08 6.74
N GLY A 9 6.41 23.99 5.45
CA GLY A 9 7.78 24.30 5.03
C GLY A 9 8.80 23.49 5.83
N THR A 10 9.82 24.17 6.37
CA THR A 10 10.92 23.55 7.12
C THR A 10 10.63 23.37 8.61
N ASP A 11 9.52 23.90 9.13
CA ASP A 11 9.23 23.92 10.58
C ASP A 11 9.13 22.49 11.14
N PHE A 12 8.39 21.62 10.46
CA PHE A 12 8.23 20.22 10.89
C PHE A 12 9.58 19.51 10.99
N VAL A 13 10.38 19.55 9.92
CA VAL A 13 11.69 18.89 9.88
C VAL A 13 12.63 19.47 10.92
N THR A 14 12.61 20.79 11.13
CA THR A 14 13.42 21.47 12.15
C THR A 14 13.06 20.98 13.56
N MET A 15 11.76 20.93 13.87
CA MET A 15 11.26 20.46 15.16
C MET A 15 11.58 18.98 15.41
N ILE A 16 11.43 18.14 14.38
CA ILE A 16 11.81 16.72 14.46
C ILE A 16 13.31 16.57 14.69
N LYS A 17 14.16 17.27 13.93
CA LYS A 17 15.63 17.23 14.09
C LYS A 17 16.05 17.56 15.52
N GLN A 18 15.50 18.62 16.10
CA GLN A 18 15.79 19.04 17.47
C GLN A 18 15.33 18.03 18.53
N ASN A 19 14.23 17.31 18.28
CA ASN A 19 13.59 16.41 19.26
C ASN A 19 13.78 14.92 18.93
N ARG A 20 14.58 14.57 17.91
CA ARG A 20 14.66 13.19 17.40
C ARG A 20 15.09 12.19 18.46
N HIS A 21 15.92 12.62 19.42
CA HIS A 21 16.39 11.81 20.54
C HIS A 21 15.30 11.48 21.58
N ARG A 22 14.14 12.13 21.54
CA ARG A 22 13.07 12.00 22.55
C ARG A 22 12.08 10.88 22.25
N PHE A 23 12.19 10.25 21.08
CA PHE A 23 11.35 9.11 20.71
C PHE A 23 12.16 8.11 19.89
N THR A 24 11.77 6.85 19.91
CA THR A 24 12.53 5.76 19.28
C THR A 24 12.22 5.64 17.79
N SER A 25 10.93 5.59 17.44
CA SER A 25 10.47 5.40 16.07
C SER A 25 9.24 6.24 15.78
N GLY A 26 9.00 6.52 14.50
CA GLY A 26 7.77 7.15 14.07
C GLY A 26 7.54 7.03 12.58
N VAL A 27 6.29 7.29 12.18
CA VAL A 27 5.87 7.38 10.78
C VAL A 27 5.34 8.78 10.51
N VAL A 28 5.72 9.37 9.38
CA VAL A 28 5.03 10.53 8.83
C VAL A 28 3.88 10.00 7.97
N HIS A 29 2.67 10.09 8.52
CA HIS A 29 1.49 9.46 7.96
C HIS A 29 0.90 10.28 6.80
N SER A 30 0.17 9.61 5.90
CA SER A 30 -0.53 10.23 4.76
C SER A 30 0.37 11.15 3.94
N PHE A 31 1.60 10.72 3.66
CA PHE A 31 2.63 11.55 3.05
C PHE A 31 2.25 11.97 1.61
N THR A 32 2.26 13.27 1.33
CA THR A 32 2.01 13.82 -0.02
C THR A 32 3.07 14.84 -0.44
N GLY A 33 4.22 14.84 0.24
CA GLY A 33 5.32 15.80 0.04
C GLY A 33 6.20 15.47 -1.18
N SER A 34 7.29 16.24 -1.31
CA SER A 34 8.25 16.08 -2.41
C SER A 34 9.22 14.90 -2.17
N LEU A 35 9.98 14.55 -3.21
CA LEU A 35 11.06 13.57 -3.07
C LEU A 35 12.12 14.02 -2.05
N GLU A 36 12.47 15.31 -2.07
CA GLU A 36 13.46 15.90 -1.16
C GLU A 36 13.00 15.79 0.30
N GLU A 37 11.75 16.15 0.58
CA GLU A 37 11.17 16.02 1.91
C GLU A 37 11.14 14.56 2.37
N MET A 38 10.74 13.64 1.48
CA MET A 38 10.73 12.20 1.79
C MET A 38 12.13 11.70 2.19
N LEU A 39 13.17 12.10 1.44
CA LEU A 39 14.56 11.72 1.73
C LEU A 39 15.04 12.31 3.05
N GLU A 40 14.72 13.57 3.36
CA GLU A 40 15.04 14.16 4.66
C GLU A 40 14.42 13.37 5.81
N LEU A 41 13.14 13.00 5.69
CA LEU A 41 12.43 12.25 6.73
C LEU A 41 13.01 10.83 6.91
N VAL A 42 13.34 10.15 5.81
CA VAL A 42 14.01 8.84 5.86
C VAL A 42 15.39 8.94 6.50
N ASN A 43 16.17 9.99 6.21
CA ASN A 43 17.48 10.24 6.83
C ASN A 43 17.38 10.51 8.33
N LEU A 44 16.21 10.92 8.81
CA LEU A 44 15.88 11.04 10.24
C LEU A 44 15.36 9.72 10.83
N ASP A 45 15.54 8.59 10.15
CA ASP A 45 15.09 7.26 10.60
C ASP A 45 13.56 7.20 10.84
N LEU A 46 12.79 7.96 10.07
CA LEU A 46 11.33 7.91 10.08
C LEU A 46 10.79 7.03 8.95
N TYR A 47 9.65 6.42 9.20
CA TYR A 47 8.85 5.71 8.21
C TYR A 47 7.94 6.68 7.45
N ILE A 48 7.51 6.28 6.26
CA ILE A 48 6.61 7.04 5.39
C ILE A 48 5.32 6.26 5.19
N GLY A 49 4.19 6.85 5.59
CA GLY A 49 2.85 6.28 5.43
C GLY A 49 2.21 6.68 4.11
N ILE A 50 1.74 5.70 3.34
CA ILE A 50 1.13 5.89 2.01
C ILE A 50 -0.33 5.46 2.02
N ASN A 51 -1.20 6.31 1.46
CA ASN A 51 -2.61 6.03 1.22
C ASN A 51 -3.04 6.50 -0.17
N GLY A 52 -4.34 6.44 -0.51
CA GLY A 52 -4.81 6.89 -1.82
C GLY A 52 -4.64 8.39 -2.10
N CYS A 53 -4.46 9.24 -1.08
CA CYS A 53 -4.07 10.65 -1.27
C CYS A 53 -2.61 10.80 -1.68
N SER A 54 -1.74 9.89 -1.23
CA SER A 54 -0.32 9.78 -1.60
C SER A 54 -0.09 9.22 -3.01
N LEU A 55 -1.15 8.97 -3.76
CA LEU A 55 -1.11 8.26 -5.05
C LEU A 55 -1.96 8.98 -6.12
N LYS A 56 -2.23 10.27 -5.95
CA LYS A 56 -3.14 11.05 -6.81
C LYS A 56 -2.52 11.46 -8.13
N THR A 57 -1.27 11.93 -8.12
CA THR A 57 -0.58 12.48 -9.29
C THR A 57 0.61 11.61 -9.70
N GLU A 58 1.12 11.79 -10.92
CA GLU A 58 2.34 11.10 -11.37
C GLU A 58 3.55 11.44 -10.48
N ASP A 59 3.67 12.68 -10.01
CA ASP A 59 4.70 13.07 -9.04
C ASP A 59 4.57 12.29 -7.72
N ASN A 60 3.34 12.11 -7.22
CA ASN A 60 3.12 11.32 -6.02
C ASN A 60 3.56 9.85 -6.23
N LEU A 61 3.27 9.26 -7.39
CA LEU A 61 3.70 7.91 -7.71
C LEU A 61 5.23 7.81 -7.83
N ALA A 62 5.87 8.80 -8.45
CA ALA A 62 7.32 8.87 -8.54
C ALA A 62 7.99 8.91 -7.16
N VAL A 63 7.44 9.68 -6.22
CA VAL A 63 7.93 9.72 -4.83
C VAL A 63 7.66 8.40 -4.12
N ALA A 64 6.44 7.85 -4.19
CA ALA A 64 6.07 6.60 -3.55
C ALA A 64 6.95 5.41 -4.01
N LYS A 65 7.35 5.42 -5.28
CA LYS A 65 8.28 4.43 -5.86
C LYS A 65 9.69 4.50 -5.26
N GLN A 66 10.13 5.67 -4.81
CA GLN A 66 11.49 5.89 -4.30
C GLN A 66 11.62 5.66 -2.79
N ILE A 67 10.53 5.45 -2.06
CA ILE A 67 10.57 5.15 -0.63
C ILE A 67 11.32 3.82 -0.42
N PRO A 68 12.34 3.76 0.46
CA PRO A 68 12.99 2.51 0.80
C PRO A 68 12.01 1.52 1.43
N GLU A 69 12.10 0.25 1.03
CA GLU A 69 11.16 -0.79 1.47
C GLU A 69 11.10 -0.94 2.98
N ASN A 70 12.24 -0.85 3.66
CA ASN A 70 12.34 -0.92 5.12
C ASN A 70 11.83 0.35 5.84
N ARG A 71 11.33 1.35 5.10
CA ARG A 71 10.73 2.60 5.59
C ARG A 71 9.28 2.81 5.12
N LEU A 72 8.75 1.92 4.30
CA LEU A 72 7.40 2.03 3.75
C LEU A 72 6.35 1.46 4.73
N MET A 73 5.27 2.20 4.91
CA MET A 73 4.02 1.75 5.54
C MET A 73 2.83 2.12 4.66
N ILE A 74 1.73 1.39 4.81
CA ILE A 74 0.47 1.66 4.08
C ILE A 74 -0.68 1.89 5.06
N GLU A 75 -1.62 2.74 4.65
CA GLU A 75 -2.84 3.07 5.39
C GLU A 75 -3.96 3.45 4.39
N THR A 76 -5.21 3.53 4.85
CA THR A 76 -6.33 3.97 4.00
C THR A 76 -6.71 5.43 4.24
N ASP A 77 -6.46 5.94 5.45
CA ASP A 77 -7.02 7.20 5.96
C ASP A 77 -8.55 7.28 5.79
N CYS A 78 -9.22 6.12 5.89
CA CYS A 78 -10.66 6.05 5.77
C CYS A 78 -11.34 6.91 6.86
N PRO A 79 -12.40 7.67 6.53
CA PRO A 79 -13.27 7.54 5.35
C PRO A 79 -12.79 8.28 4.09
N TYR A 80 -11.61 8.89 4.12
CA TYR A 80 -11.04 9.69 3.03
C TYR A 80 -10.13 8.87 2.10
N CYS A 81 -9.41 9.58 1.23
CA CYS A 81 -8.32 9.02 0.41
C CYS A 81 -8.68 7.79 -0.43
N ASP A 82 -9.92 7.71 -0.89
CA ASP A 82 -10.37 6.73 -1.89
C ASP A 82 -9.55 6.87 -3.19
N ILE A 83 -9.19 5.75 -3.83
CA ILE A 83 -8.50 5.76 -5.13
C ILE A 83 -9.56 5.93 -6.22
N LYS A 84 -9.59 7.11 -6.85
CA LYS A 84 -10.60 7.47 -7.84
C LYS A 84 -10.10 7.23 -9.26
N LYS A 85 -11.03 7.05 -10.20
CA LYS A 85 -10.78 6.96 -11.65
C LYS A 85 -9.90 8.08 -12.22
N THR A 86 -9.96 9.25 -11.60
CA THR A 86 -9.20 10.44 -12.01
C THR A 86 -7.78 10.50 -11.44
N HIS A 87 -7.40 9.58 -10.55
CA HIS A 87 -6.06 9.54 -9.96
C HIS A 87 -5.10 8.78 -10.90
N ALA A 88 -3.84 9.21 -10.94
CA ALA A 88 -2.78 8.54 -11.69
C ALA A 88 -2.61 7.06 -11.29
N SER A 89 -2.90 6.72 -10.03
CA SER A 89 -2.86 5.35 -9.49
C SER A 89 -3.88 4.40 -10.08
N TYR A 90 -5.01 4.90 -10.59
CA TYR A 90 -6.14 4.03 -10.96
C TYR A 90 -5.77 2.98 -12.01
N LYS A 91 -4.88 3.33 -12.96
CA LYS A 91 -4.39 2.38 -13.98
C LYS A 91 -3.62 1.21 -13.37
N TYR A 92 -2.84 1.44 -12.32
CA TYR A 92 -2.04 0.41 -11.66
C TYR A 92 -2.87 -0.48 -10.75
N LEU A 93 -4.02 0.00 -10.27
CA LEU A 93 -4.96 -0.81 -9.51
C LEU A 93 -5.53 -1.97 -10.36
N HIS A 94 -5.75 -1.72 -11.65
CA HIS A 94 -6.30 -2.69 -12.61
C HIS A 94 -5.25 -3.41 -13.46
N MET A 95 -3.97 -3.16 -13.22
CA MET A 95 -2.90 -3.94 -13.83
C MET A 95 -2.81 -5.33 -13.19
N PRO A 96 -2.44 -6.37 -13.96
CA PRO A 96 -2.21 -7.70 -13.40
C PRO A 96 -1.14 -7.61 -12.29
N PRO A 97 -1.23 -8.46 -11.25
CA PRO A 97 -0.20 -8.51 -10.24
C PRO A 97 1.13 -8.90 -10.90
N GLN A 98 2.22 -8.37 -10.34
CA GLN A 98 3.55 -8.84 -10.74
C GLN A 98 3.67 -10.33 -10.39
N PRO A 99 4.37 -11.12 -11.23
CA PRO A 99 4.52 -12.55 -10.98
C PRO A 99 5.21 -12.80 -9.65
N HIS A 100 4.68 -13.75 -8.89
CA HIS A 100 5.35 -14.25 -7.70
C HIS A 100 6.60 -15.02 -8.14
N VAL A 101 7.78 -14.52 -7.76
CA VAL A 101 9.03 -15.25 -7.96
C VAL A 101 9.29 -16.06 -6.69
N ASP A 102 9.14 -17.39 -6.75
CA ASP A 102 9.54 -18.24 -5.63
C ASP A 102 11.08 -18.18 -5.50
N PRO A 103 11.63 -17.72 -4.36
CA PRO A 103 13.09 -17.66 -4.17
C PRO A 103 13.78 -19.02 -4.31
N ARG A 104 13.04 -20.13 -4.24
CA ARG A 104 13.54 -21.50 -4.37
C ARG A 104 13.67 -21.99 -5.81
N GLU A 105 13.15 -21.27 -6.81
CA GLU A 105 13.21 -21.69 -8.22
C GLU A 105 14.51 -21.27 -8.94
N HIS A 106 15.48 -20.65 -8.25
CA HIS A 106 16.77 -20.24 -8.82
C HIS A 106 17.88 -21.30 -8.75
N SER A 107 17.53 -22.60 -8.79
CA SER A 107 18.51 -23.69 -8.99
C SER A 107 18.02 -24.76 -9.97
N GLY A 108 18.54 -24.75 -11.21
CA GLY A 108 18.44 -25.83 -12.22
C GLY A 108 17.65 -25.44 -13.48
N SER A 109 18.29 -24.97 -14.56
CA SER A 109 18.90 -25.71 -15.69
C SER A 109 17.99 -25.91 -16.91
N HIS A 110 18.38 -25.27 -18.02
CA HIS A 110 18.29 -25.69 -19.44
C HIS A 110 17.29 -26.80 -19.83
N GLY A 111 16.37 -26.48 -20.77
CA GLY A 111 15.88 -27.47 -21.73
C GLY A 111 14.49 -27.25 -22.33
N SER A 112 14.51 -26.80 -23.60
CA SER A 112 13.60 -27.15 -24.71
C SER A 112 12.15 -26.62 -24.79
N ASN A 113 11.91 -25.99 -25.94
CA ASN A 113 10.61 -25.64 -26.53
C ASN A 113 9.78 -26.89 -26.82
N ASP A 114 8.50 -26.87 -26.47
CA ASP A 114 7.48 -27.42 -27.36
C ASP A 114 6.15 -26.67 -27.21
N ALA A 115 5.55 -26.35 -28.35
CA ALA A 115 4.32 -25.58 -28.48
C ALA A 115 3.17 -26.54 -28.77
N THR A 116 2.15 -26.58 -27.93
CA THR A 116 0.81 -26.98 -28.36
C THR A 116 -0.27 -26.19 -27.65
N SER A 117 -1.09 -25.57 -28.49
CA SER A 117 -2.34 -24.87 -28.19
C SER A 117 -3.38 -25.78 -27.54
N ASN A 118 -4.11 -25.28 -26.56
CA ASN A 118 -5.55 -25.55 -26.43
C ASN A 118 -6.23 -24.52 -25.51
N ALA A 119 -7.09 -23.69 -26.10
CA ALA A 119 -8.01 -22.84 -25.35
C ALA A 119 -9.19 -23.67 -24.83
N PRO A 120 -9.58 -23.58 -23.54
CA PRO A 120 -10.83 -24.15 -23.09
C PRO A 120 -12.00 -23.19 -23.32
N LYS A 121 -13.09 -23.80 -23.74
CA LYS A 121 -14.37 -23.18 -24.09
C LYS A 121 -15.10 -22.62 -22.87
N ASN A 122 -15.90 -21.61 -23.18
CA ASN A 122 -16.90 -20.93 -22.36
C ASN A 122 -17.79 -21.93 -21.60
N VAL A 123 -17.77 -21.87 -20.26
CA VAL A 123 -18.74 -22.55 -19.38
C VAL A 123 -19.38 -21.48 -18.51
N ASN A 124 -20.70 -21.35 -18.65
CA ASN A 124 -21.55 -20.43 -17.95
C ASN A 124 -22.01 -21.11 -16.65
N THR A 125 -21.56 -20.64 -15.48
CA THR A 125 -21.99 -21.15 -14.18
C THR A 125 -22.20 -20.02 -13.18
N ASP A 126 -23.47 -19.82 -12.84
CA ASP A 126 -24.04 -19.57 -11.51
C ASP A 126 -23.56 -18.35 -10.67
N ASP A 127 -24.54 -17.55 -10.23
CA ASP A 127 -24.44 -16.26 -9.52
C ASP A 127 -23.95 -16.35 -8.06
N THR A 128 -23.06 -17.29 -7.71
CA THR A 128 -22.61 -17.48 -6.30
C THR A 128 -21.10 -17.63 -6.07
N VAL A 129 -20.26 -17.32 -7.06
CA VAL A 129 -18.81 -17.18 -6.82
C VAL A 129 -18.50 -15.72 -6.44
N VAL A 130 -18.31 -15.45 -5.15
CA VAL A 130 -17.66 -14.19 -4.73
C VAL A 130 -16.25 -14.24 -5.30
N SER A 131 -15.97 -13.42 -6.32
CA SER A 131 -14.64 -13.44 -6.95
C SER A 131 -13.57 -13.07 -5.94
N ASP A 132 -12.39 -13.70 -6.03
CA ASP A 132 -11.21 -13.43 -5.20
C ASP A 132 -10.73 -11.96 -5.27
N GLU A 133 -11.33 -11.16 -6.16
CA GLU A 133 -11.04 -9.74 -6.39
C GLU A 133 -12.18 -8.80 -5.97
N MET A 134 -13.11 -9.21 -5.10
CA MET A 134 -14.16 -8.31 -4.59
C MET A 134 -13.60 -6.99 -3.99
N TRP A 135 -12.39 -7.04 -3.42
CA TRP A 135 -11.69 -5.86 -2.88
C TRP A 135 -11.29 -4.82 -3.96
N LEU A 136 -11.21 -5.21 -5.22
CA LEU A 136 -10.84 -4.33 -6.33
C LEU A 136 -11.97 -3.34 -6.65
N ASN A 137 -13.21 -3.83 -6.66
CA ASN A 137 -14.41 -3.02 -6.87
C ASN A 137 -15.50 -3.42 -5.87
N PRO A 138 -15.38 -3.03 -4.59
CA PRO A 138 -16.34 -3.45 -3.58
C PRO A 138 -17.76 -2.95 -3.90
N PRO A 139 -18.79 -3.80 -3.78
CA PRO A 139 -20.15 -3.39 -4.04
C PRO A 139 -20.57 -2.30 -3.05
N SER A 140 -21.16 -1.22 -3.57
CA SER A 140 -21.52 -0.04 -2.77
C SER A 140 -22.92 0.49 -3.08
N LYS A 141 -23.52 1.14 -2.07
CA LYS A 141 -24.82 1.82 -2.18
C LYS A 141 -24.68 3.32 -1.88
N LEU A 142 -25.62 4.12 -2.40
CA LEU A 142 -25.74 5.51 -1.98
C LEU A 142 -26.02 5.60 -0.48
N LYS A 143 -25.58 6.68 0.18
CA LYS A 143 -25.72 6.88 1.63
C LYS A 143 -27.16 6.71 2.11
N ASN A 144 -28.15 7.20 1.35
CA ASN A 144 -29.58 7.09 1.68
C ASN A 144 -30.20 5.71 1.37
N LYS A 145 -29.41 4.77 0.83
CA LYS A 145 -29.80 3.40 0.50
C LYS A 145 -28.85 2.39 1.17
N TYR A 146 -28.37 2.72 2.37
CA TYR A 146 -27.44 1.87 3.13
C TYR A 146 -27.98 0.44 3.26
N GLN A 147 -27.08 -0.53 3.11
CA GLN A 147 -27.37 -1.95 3.26
C GLN A 147 -26.20 -2.60 4.01
N PRO A 148 -26.45 -3.35 5.11
CA PRO A 148 -25.43 -4.12 5.78
C PRO A 148 -24.69 -5.07 4.82
N GLY A 149 -23.37 -5.18 4.97
CA GLY A 149 -22.50 -5.98 4.11
C GLY A 149 -22.04 -5.28 2.82
N LEU A 150 -22.55 -4.08 2.51
CA LEU A 150 -22.10 -3.29 1.35
C LEU A 150 -21.44 -1.98 1.79
N MET A 151 -20.51 -1.49 0.98
CA MET A 151 -19.87 -0.19 1.21
C MET A 151 -20.83 0.99 0.95
N VAL A 152 -20.50 2.16 1.50
CA VAL A 152 -21.19 3.41 1.17
C VAL A 152 -20.42 4.14 0.07
N LYS A 153 -21.08 4.49 -1.03
CA LYS A 153 -20.46 5.17 -2.18
C LYS A 153 -19.82 6.49 -1.72
N GLY A 154 -18.52 6.63 -2.00
CA GLY A 154 -17.72 7.79 -1.63
C GLY A 154 -17.18 7.78 -0.20
N ARG A 155 -17.38 6.69 0.56
CA ARG A 155 -16.77 6.48 1.87
C ARG A 155 -15.74 5.36 1.74
N ASN A 156 -14.46 5.72 1.85
CA ASN A 156 -13.40 4.72 1.88
C ASN A 156 -13.48 3.88 3.16
N GLU A 157 -12.91 2.68 3.16
CA GLU A 157 -12.97 1.75 4.30
C GLU A 157 -11.62 1.03 4.49
N PRO A 158 -11.30 0.49 5.68
CA PRO A 158 -10.05 -0.25 5.91
C PRO A 158 -9.85 -1.42 4.93
N PHE A 159 -10.94 -2.04 4.47
CA PHE A 159 -10.94 -3.14 3.51
C PHE A 159 -10.23 -2.80 2.18
N THR A 160 -10.19 -1.52 1.79
CA THR A 160 -9.55 -1.07 0.55
C THR A 160 -8.03 -0.92 0.67
N ILE A 161 -7.42 -1.23 1.82
CA ILE A 161 -5.95 -1.14 2.00
C ILE A 161 -5.18 -1.95 0.96
N ARG A 162 -5.76 -3.06 0.48
CA ARG A 162 -5.18 -3.88 -0.60
C ARG A 162 -5.08 -3.12 -1.92
N GLN A 163 -5.94 -2.13 -2.18
CA GLN A 163 -5.85 -1.29 -3.36
C GLN A 163 -4.60 -0.41 -3.33
N VAL A 164 -4.25 0.14 -2.15
CA VAL A 164 -3.00 0.89 -1.94
C VAL A 164 -1.79 -0.01 -2.18
N LEU A 165 -1.83 -1.23 -1.63
CA LEU A 165 -0.79 -2.24 -1.83
C LEU A 165 -0.61 -2.62 -3.30
N ARG A 166 -1.70 -2.93 -4.03
CA ARG A 166 -1.68 -3.28 -5.46
C ARG A 166 -1.03 -2.18 -6.31
N VAL A 167 -1.39 -0.92 -6.05
CA VAL A 167 -0.78 0.21 -6.75
C VAL A 167 0.72 0.28 -6.46
N LEU A 168 1.12 0.19 -5.20
CA LEU A 168 2.54 0.23 -4.81
C LEU A 168 3.35 -0.92 -5.43
N ALA A 169 2.82 -2.14 -5.39
CA ALA A 169 3.45 -3.31 -6.00
C ALA A 169 3.70 -3.08 -7.51
N ASN A 170 2.68 -2.59 -8.22
CA ASN A 170 2.78 -2.36 -9.66
C ASN A 170 3.71 -1.20 -10.05
N ILE A 171 3.69 -0.06 -9.34
CA ILE A 171 4.62 1.04 -9.69
C ILE A 171 6.08 0.69 -9.38
N ARG A 172 6.31 -0.23 -8.43
CA ARG A 172 7.63 -0.70 -8.00
C ARG A 172 8.10 -1.95 -8.73
N ASN A 173 7.25 -2.56 -9.58
CA ASN A 173 7.50 -3.86 -10.21
C ASN A 173 7.88 -4.96 -9.19
N GLN A 174 7.10 -5.06 -8.11
CA GLN A 174 7.33 -6.02 -7.04
C GLN A 174 6.18 -6.99 -6.87
N ASP A 175 6.49 -8.20 -6.40
CA ASP A 175 5.49 -9.15 -5.95
C ASP A 175 4.64 -8.55 -4.81
N GLU A 176 3.31 -8.62 -4.95
CA GLU A 176 2.37 -8.04 -4.00
C GLU A 176 2.48 -8.69 -2.62
N THR A 177 2.70 -10.01 -2.57
CA THR A 177 2.73 -10.78 -1.33
C THR A 177 4.00 -10.45 -0.54
N GLN A 178 5.15 -10.40 -1.21
CA GLN A 178 6.41 -9.99 -0.62
C GLN A 178 6.33 -8.55 -0.08
N LEU A 179 5.77 -7.63 -0.86
CA LEU A 179 5.59 -6.25 -0.41
C LEU A 179 4.64 -6.17 0.79
N ALA A 180 3.55 -6.95 0.80
CA ALA A 180 2.64 -7.05 1.94
C ALA A 180 3.37 -7.47 3.23
N HIS A 181 4.22 -8.49 3.13
CA HIS A 181 5.02 -8.96 4.26
C HIS A 181 5.98 -7.88 4.77
N ILE A 182 6.68 -7.18 3.87
CA ILE A 182 7.59 -6.10 4.22
C ILE A 182 6.86 -4.97 4.97
N VAL A 183 5.75 -4.46 4.43
CA VAL A 183 5.01 -3.36 5.06
C VAL A 183 4.41 -3.79 6.40
N TYR A 184 3.94 -5.03 6.50
CA TYR A 184 3.42 -5.61 7.75
C TYR A 184 4.50 -5.68 8.84
N GLU A 185 5.70 -6.19 8.51
CA GLU A 185 6.81 -6.27 9.47
C GLU A 185 7.36 -4.89 9.86
N ASN A 186 7.35 -3.92 8.94
CA ASN A 186 7.65 -2.53 9.27
C ASN A 186 6.66 -1.96 10.29
N THR A 187 5.36 -2.14 10.06
CA THR A 187 4.31 -1.69 10.98
C THR A 187 4.44 -2.35 12.36
N LYS A 188 4.69 -3.66 12.40
CA LYS A 188 4.95 -4.39 13.65
C LYS A 188 6.14 -3.85 14.42
N ARG A 189 7.26 -3.60 13.73
CA ARG A 189 8.47 -3.07 14.38
C ARG A 189 8.22 -1.75 15.10
N VAL A 190 7.39 -0.87 14.54
CA VAL A 190 7.14 0.47 15.10
C VAL A 190 6.04 0.47 16.15
N PHE A 191 4.93 -0.23 15.91
CA PHE A 191 3.73 -0.11 16.74
C PHE A 191 3.45 -1.32 17.63
N PHE A 192 4.06 -2.47 17.33
CA PHE A 192 3.87 -3.72 18.07
C PHE A 192 5.23 -4.42 18.36
N PRO A 193 6.23 -3.70 18.92
CA PRO A 193 7.54 -4.29 19.16
C PRO A 193 7.49 -5.42 20.19
N LEU A 194 8.27 -6.48 19.96
CA LEU A 194 8.35 -7.68 20.82
C LEU A 194 8.70 -7.36 22.28
N SER A 195 9.46 -6.29 22.53
CA SER A 195 9.80 -5.83 23.89
C SER A 195 8.57 -5.42 24.72
N LEU A 196 7.48 -5.00 24.07
CA LEU A 196 6.20 -4.70 24.73
C LEU A 196 5.32 -5.94 24.92
N GLN A 197 5.63 -7.05 24.23
CA GLN A 197 4.86 -8.30 24.34
C GLN A 197 5.36 -9.17 25.49
N ASN A 198 6.67 -9.15 25.77
CA ASN A 198 7.28 -9.93 26.85
C ASN A 198 7.15 -9.30 28.25
N SER A 199 6.52 -8.13 28.36
CA SER A 199 6.31 -7.40 29.64
C SER A 199 4.93 -7.66 30.26
N SER A 200 4.14 -8.59 29.70
CA SER A 200 2.78 -8.94 30.16
C SER A 200 2.65 -10.36 30.75
N THR A 201 3.75 -10.96 31.21
CA THR A 201 3.76 -12.22 31.98
C THR A 201 4.37 -11.99 33.35
#